data_AF-A0A524HA71-F1
#
_entry.id   AF-A0A524HA71-F1
#
_cell.length_a   1.000
_cell.length_b   1.000
_cell.length_c   1.000
_cell.angle_alpha   90.00
_cell.angle_beta   90.00
_cell.angle_gamma   90.00
#
_symmetry.space_group_name_H-M   'P 1'
#
loop_
_entity.id
_entity.type
_entity.pdbx_description
1 polymer ?
#
loop_
_entity_poly.entity_id
_entity_poly.type
_entity_poly.pdbx_seq_one_letter_code
_entity_poly.pdbx_strand_id
1 'polypeptide(L)'
;MVRLLWYLVIAAFVGALLVGASYAAAYSAVGTLLGAPPPKMGNRSAELLWKGAPELAGHPRAWRFTFGPTMIPGATSVKIWVSPTGRLLRTEPANLPGRLAGFHDRGI
;
A
#
# COMPACT_ATOMS: atom_id res chain seq x y z
N MET A 1 27.69 23.93 18.45
CA MET A 1 26.41 23.19 18.62
C MET A 1 25.45 23.37 17.44
N VAL A 2 25.30 24.57 16.87
CA VAL A 2 24.40 24.86 15.72
C VAL A 2 24.63 23.98 14.48
N ARG A 3 25.88 23.61 14.17
CA ARG A 3 26.19 22.72 13.02
C ARG A 3 25.62 21.31 13.18
N LEU A 4 25.68 20.74 14.38
CA LEU A 4 25.13 19.40 14.64
C LEU A 4 23.60 19.42 14.51
N LEU A 5 22.95 20.47 15.02
CA LEU A 5 21.51 20.67 14.86
C LEU A 5 21.13 20.74 13.37
N TRP A 6 21.89 21.47 12.56
CA TRP A 6 21.68 21.54 11.12
C TRP A 6 21.81 20.17 10.44
N TYR A 7 22.81 19.38 10.78
CA TYR A 7 22.94 18.02 10.24
C TYR A 7 21.77 17.13 10.63
N LEU A 8 21.25 17.24 11.86
CA LEU A 8 20.06 16.52 12.29
C LEU A 8 18.82 16.92 11.50
N VAL A 9 18.62 18.21 11.24
CA VAL A 9 17.51 18.71 10.41
C VAL A 9 17.60 18.19 8.99
N ILE A 10 18.79 18.24 8.37
CA ILE A 10 19.02 17.71 7.03
C ILE A 10 18.76 16.21 7.01
N ALA A 11 19.28 15.46 7.97
CA ALA A 11 19.06 14.01 8.07
C ALA A 11 17.57 13.67 8.23
N ALA A 12 16.84 14.41 9.07
CA ALA A 12 15.40 14.24 9.24
C ALA A 12 14.63 14.56 7.95
N PHE A 13 15.02 15.62 7.24
CA PHE A 13 14.40 16.00 5.97
C PHE A 13 14.63 14.95 4.88
N VAL A 14 15.86 14.45 4.74
CA VAL A 14 16.18 13.34 3.83
C VAL A 14 15.39 12.09 4.20
N GLY A 15 15.29 11.77 5.49
CA GLY A 15 14.47 10.65 5.96
C GLY A 15 13.00 10.79 5.58
N ALA A 16 12.42 11.98 5.75
CA ALA A 16 11.05 12.27 5.36
C ALA A 16 10.83 12.12 3.85
N LEU A 17 11.76 12.60 3.02
CA LEU A 17 11.70 12.42 1.56
C LEU A 17 11.74 10.95 1.15
N LEU A 18 12.61 10.14 1.77
CA LEU A 18 12.71 8.71 1.48
C LEU A 18 11.43 7.96 1.85
N VAL A 19 10.83 8.27 3.00
CA VAL A 19 9.55 7.68 3.40
C VAL A 19 8.43 8.12 2.45
N GLY A 20 8.41 9.39 2.06
CA GLY A 20 7.45 9.92 1.08
C GLY A 20 7.56 9.24 -0.28
N ALA A 21 8.77 9.08 -0.80
CA ALA A 21 9.03 8.39 -2.07
C ALA A 21 8.62 6.90 -1.99
N SER A 22 8.92 6.23 -0.88
CA SER A 22 8.51 4.86 -0.60
C SER A 22 6.99 4.70 -0.57
N TYR A 23 6.28 5.62 0.09
CA TYR A 23 4.82 5.65 0.09
C TYR A 23 4.25 5.87 -1.32
N ALA A 24 4.80 6.81 -2.07
CA ALA A 24 4.36 7.10 -3.44
C ALA A 24 4.51 5.89 -4.37
N ALA A 25 5.65 5.19 -4.31
CA ALA A 25 5.89 3.96 -5.07
C ALA A 25 4.93 2.83 -4.66
N ALA A 26 4.66 2.69 -3.37
CA ALA A 26 3.71 1.69 -2.89
C ALA A 26 2.27 2.01 -3.32
N TYR A 27 1.90 3.28 -3.26
CA TYR A 27 0.57 3.77 -3.65
C TYR A 27 0.31 3.63 -5.15
N SER A 28 1.31 3.92 -5.99
CA SER A 28 1.17 3.74 -7.44
C SER A 28 0.95 2.28 -7.82
N ALA A 29 1.66 1.34 -7.18
CA ALA A 29 1.47 -0.09 -7.39
C ALA A 29 0.06 -0.55 -7.00
N VAL A 30 -0.50 -0.03 -5.91
CA VAL A 30 -1.91 -0.27 -5.55
C VAL A 30 -2.85 0.29 -6.62
N GLY A 31 -2.60 1.50 -7.11
CA GLY A 31 -3.40 2.09 -8.19
C GLY A 31 -3.39 1.24 -9.46
N THR A 32 -2.21 0.77 -9.89
CA THR A 32 -2.08 -0.14 -11.04
C THR A 32 -2.83 -1.45 -10.83
N LEU A 33 -2.80 -2.00 -9.62
CA LEU A 33 -3.52 -3.23 -9.28
C LEU A 33 -5.04 -3.03 -9.31
N LEU A 34 -5.54 -1.91 -8.78
CA LEU A 34 -6.96 -1.62 -8.69
C LEU A 34 -7.58 -1.24 -10.03
N GLY A 35 -6.78 -0.75 -10.98
CA GLY A 35 -7.23 -0.36 -12.31
C GLY A 35 -8.01 0.96 -12.32
N ALA A 36 -8.49 1.32 -13.51
CA ALA A 36 -9.34 2.49 -13.73
C ALA A 36 -10.64 2.06 -14.43
N PRO A 37 -11.83 2.45 -13.93
CA PRO A 37 -12.07 3.23 -12.72
C PRO A 37 -11.81 2.44 -11.43
N PRO A 38 -11.29 3.07 -10.36
CA PRO A 38 -11.07 2.37 -9.10
C PRO A 38 -12.42 1.88 -8.55
N PRO A 39 -12.53 0.62 -8.10
CA PRO A 39 -13.77 0.11 -7.54
C PRO A 39 -14.18 0.92 -6.31
N LYS A 40 -15.49 1.00 -6.05
CA LYS A 40 -16.02 1.69 -4.87
C LYS A 40 -15.55 0.99 -3.60
N MET A 41 -14.51 1.57 -3.00
CA MET A 41 -13.96 1.18 -1.71
C MET A 41 -14.27 2.30 -0.72
N GLY A 42 -14.63 1.91 0.50
CA GLY A 42 -14.85 2.83 1.61
C GLY A 42 -13.55 3.44 2.12
N ASN A 43 -13.35 3.42 3.43
CA ASN A 43 -12.19 4.06 4.03
C ASN A 43 -10.89 3.35 3.65
N ARG A 44 -9.83 4.15 3.43
CA ARG A 44 -8.48 3.67 3.13
C ARG A 44 -7.56 3.99 4.29
N SER A 45 -6.89 2.95 4.79
CA SER A 45 -5.81 3.07 5.77
C SER A 45 -4.50 2.59 5.16
N ALA A 46 -3.41 3.29 5.42
CA ALA A 46 -2.07 2.88 4.99
C ALA A 46 -1.13 2.85 6.20
N GLU A 47 -0.38 1.77 6.35
CA GLU A 47 0.53 1.56 7.47
C GLU A 47 1.87 1.04 6.98
N LEU A 48 2.97 1.63 7.44
CA LEU A 48 4.32 1.15 7.17
C LEU A 48 4.75 0.14 8.23
N LEU A 49 4.76 -1.13 7.86
CA LEU A 49 5.26 -2.23 8.68
C LEU A 49 6.79 -2.30 8.56
N TRP A 50 7.48 -1.32 9.14
CA TRP A 50 8.94 -1.19 9.07
C TRP A 50 9.68 -2.35 9.77
N LYS A 51 9.10 -2.88 10.84
CA LYS A 51 9.62 -4.05 11.56
C LYS A 51 9.38 -5.38 10.82
N GLY A 52 8.66 -5.34 9.71
CA GLY A 52 8.25 -6.52 8.95
C GLY A 52 6.75 -6.80 9.10
N ALA A 53 6.15 -7.32 8.04
CA ALA A 53 4.75 -7.74 8.03
C ALA A 53 4.62 -9.19 8.55
N PRO A 54 4.02 -9.43 9.72
CA PRO A 54 3.90 -10.78 10.28
C PRO A 54 3.00 -11.70 9.47
N GLU A 55 2.12 -11.13 8.65
CA GLU A 55 1.19 -11.83 7.76
C GLU A 55 1.88 -12.40 6.50
N LEU A 56 3.17 -12.08 6.29
CA LEU A 56 3.96 -12.47 5.12
C LEU A 56 5.11 -13.40 5.52
N ALA A 57 5.34 -14.43 4.71
CA ALA A 57 6.48 -15.33 4.88
C ALA A 57 7.79 -14.54 4.82
N GLY A 58 8.67 -14.76 5.79
CA GLY A 58 9.95 -14.03 5.91
C GLY A 58 9.84 -12.61 6.47
N HIS A 59 8.65 -12.18 6.91
CA HIS A 59 8.42 -10.89 7.57
C HIS A 59 9.04 -9.67 6.84
N PRO A 60 8.88 -9.53 5.51
CA PRO A 60 9.45 -8.42 4.78
C PRO A 60 8.87 -7.08 5.24
N ARG A 61 9.66 -6.01 5.14
CA ARG A 61 9.16 -4.64 5.31
C ARG A 61 8.13 -4.36 4.22
N ALA A 62 6.98 -3.82 4.60
CA ALA A 62 5.89 -3.58 3.66
C ALA A 62 5.04 -2.38 4.08
N TRP A 63 4.48 -1.70 3.10
CA TRP A 63 3.27 -0.91 3.26
C TRP A 63 2.07 -1.83 3.19
N ARG A 64 1.18 -1.72 4.19
CA ARG A 64 -0.12 -2.38 4.20
C ARG A 64 -1.19 -1.35 3.92
N PHE A 65 -1.93 -1.54 2.84
CA PHE A 65 -3.11 -0.77 2.50
C PHE A 65 -4.34 -1.60 2.82
N THR A 66 -5.21 -1.08 3.68
CA THR A 66 -6.47 -1.71 4.03
C THR A 66 -7.60 -0.84 3.52
N PHE A 67 -8.52 -1.47 2.81
CA PHE A 67 -9.72 -0.86 2.26
C PHE A 67 -10.94 -1.54 2.86
N GLY A 68 -11.89 -0.76 3.37
CA GLY A 68 -13.12 -1.29 3.91
C GLY A 68 -14.10 -0.20 4.36
N PRO A 69 -15.41 -0.43 4.26
CA PRO A 69 -16.07 -1.56 3.58
C PRO A 69 -15.95 -1.45 2.04
N THR A 70 -15.78 -2.56 1.33
CA THR A 70 -15.68 -2.60 -0.14
C THR A 70 -16.93 -3.20 -0.78
N MET A 71 -17.33 -2.70 -1.96
CA MET A 71 -18.43 -3.30 -2.76
C MET A 71 -17.98 -4.48 -3.65
N ILE A 72 -16.75 -4.97 -3.46
CA ILE A 72 -16.22 -6.08 -4.25
C ILE A 72 -16.96 -7.38 -3.86
N PRO A 73 -17.50 -8.14 -4.82
CA PRO A 73 -18.22 -9.38 -4.55
C PRO A 73 -17.37 -10.36 -3.71
N GLY A 74 -17.89 -10.73 -2.53
CA GLY A 74 -17.26 -11.70 -1.62
C GLY A 74 -16.02 -11.20 -0.88
N ALA A 75 -15.72 -9.89 -0.90
CA ALA A 75 -14.68 -9.28 -0.07
C ALA A 75 -15.24 -8.03 0.61
N THR A 76 -15.46 -8.12 1.92
CA THR A 76 -15.90 -6.98 2.76
C THR A 76 -14.76 -5.99 3.02
N SER A 77 -13.53 -6.49 3.00
CA SER A 77 -12.30 -5.70 3.10
C SER A 77 -11.22 -6.26 2.18
N VAL A 78 -10.33 -5.37 1.75
CA VAL A 78 -9.19 -5.70 0.90
C VAL A 78 -7.93 -5.21 1.61
N LYS A 79 -6.95 -6.09 1.77
CA LYS A 79 -5.62 -5.73 2.23
C LYS A 79 -4.61 -5.97 1.13
N ILE A 80 -3.71 -5.02 0.93
CA ILE A 80 -2.67 -5.10 -0.09
C ILE A 80 -1.35 -4.77 0.59
N TRP A 81 -0.39 -5.69 0.47
CA TRP A 81 0.96 -5.50 0.96
C TRP A 81 1.89 -5.21 -0.21
N VAL A 82 2.61 -4.09 -0.12
CA VAL A 82 3.57 -3.64 -1.13
C VAL A 82 4.89 -3.35 -0.46
N SER A 83 6.01 -3.71 -1.08
CA SER A 83 7.32 -3.36 -0.55
C SER A 83 7.52 -1.83 -0.56
N PRO A 84 8.45 -1.31 0.26
CA PRO A 84 8.89 0.10 0.18
C PRO A 84 9.41 0.54 -1.19
N THR A 85 9.75 -0.43 -2.06
CA THR A 85 10.20 -0.20 -3.43
C THR A 85 9.08 -0.25 -4.46
N GLY A 86 7.81 -0.43 -4.04
CA GLY A 86 6.65 -0.49 -4.93
C GLY A 86 6.35 -1.88 -5.53
N ARG A 87 6.97 -2.96 -5.03
CA ARG A 87 6.68 -4.32 -5.50
C ARG A 87 5.49 -4.90 -4.73
N LEU A 88 4.47 -5.37 -5.44
CA LEU A 88 3.37 -6.10 -4.82
C LEU A 88 3.88 -7.40 -4.17
N LEU A 89 3.61 -7.56 -2.88
CA LEU A 89 4.02 -8.73 -2.11
C LEU A 89 2.88 -9.72 -1.97
N ARG A 90 1.68 -9.22 -1.62
CA ARG A 90 0.49 -10.05 -1.42
C ARG A 90 -0.77 -9.20 -1.50
N THR A 91 -1.88 -9.85 -1.78
CA THR A 91 -3.22 -9.29 -1.63
C THR A 91 -4.07 -10.25 -0.79
N GLU A 92 -5.00 -9.69 -0.04
CA GLU A 92 -6.05 -10.42 0.65
C GLU A 92 -7.37 -9.74 0.26
N PRO A 93 -8.30 -10.45 -0.40
CA PRO A 93 -8.21 -11.85 -0.85
C PRO A 93 -7.08 -12.10 -1.88
N ALA A 94 -6.55 -13.34 -1.91
CA ALA A 94 -5.50 -13.72 -2.86
C ALA A 94 -5.96 -13.63 -4.33
N ASN A 95 -7.26 -13.87 -4.58
CA ASN A 95 -7.89 -13.77 -5.90
C ASN A 95 -8.40 -12.35 -6.22
N LEU A 96 -7.84 -11.31 -5.58
CA LEU A 96 -8.23 -9.93 -5.84
C LEU A 96 -8.11 -9.56 -7.33
N PRO A 97 -7.04 -9.90 -8.07
CA PRO A 97 -6.93 -9.55 -9.49
C PRO A 97 -8.06 -10.13 -10.34
N GLY A 98 -8.42 -11.41 -10.13
CA GLY A 98 -9.52 -12.05 -10.85
C GLY A 98 -10.89 -11.47 -10.51
N ARG A 99 -11.08 -11.03 -9.26
CA ARG A 99 -12.33 -10.36 -8.83
C ARG A 99 -12.45 -8.94 -9.40
N LEU A 100 -11.33 -8.23 -9.51
CA LEU A 100 -11.29 -6.91 -10.14
C LEU A 100 -11.58 -7.00 -11.64
N ALA A 101 -11.07 -8.01 -12.34
CA ALA A 101 -11.42 -8.26 -13.75
C ALA A 101 -12.93 -8.47 -13.92
N GLY A 102 -13.53 -9.34 -13.11
CA GLY A 102 -14.99 -9.56 -13.14
C GLY A 102 -15.85 -8.37 -12.67
N PHE A 103 -15.27 -7.41 -11.96
CA PHE A 103 -15.94 -6.15 -11.60
C PHE A 103 -15.95 -5.17 -12.78
N HIS A 104 -14.80 -4.98 -13.43
CA HIS A 104 -14.67 -4.10 -14.60
C HIS A 104 -15.50 -4.59 -15.79
N ASP A 105 -15.56 -5.91 -16.03
CA ASP A 105 -16.40 -6.49 -17.10
C ASP A 105 -17.90 -6.28 -16.88
N ARG A 106 -18.34 -6.05 -15.63
CA ARG A 106 -19.75 -5.84 -15.28
C ARG A 106 -20.19 -4.37 -15.27
N GLY A 107 -19.27 -3.43 -15.53
CA GLY A 107 -19.60 -2.01 -15.73
C GLY A 107 -20.25 -1.31 -14.52
N ILE A 108 -19.95 -1.74 -13.30
CA ILE A 108 -20.43 -1.13 -12.03
C ILE A 108 -19.39 -0.27 -11.33
#